data_AF-A0A0H2M8T5-F1
#
_entry.id   AF-A0A0H2M8T5-F1
#
_cell.length_a   1.000
_cell.length_b   1.000
_cell.length_c   1.000
_cell.angle_alpha   90.00
_cell.angle_beta   90.00
_cell.angle_gamma   90.00
#
_symmetry.space_group_name_H-M   'P 1'
#
loop_
_entity.id
_entity.type
_entity.pdbx_description
1 polymer ?
#
loop_
_entity_poly.entity_id
_entity_poly.type
_entity_poly.pdbx_seq_one_letter_code
_entity_poly.pdbx_strand_id
1 'polypeptide(L)'
;MLNIFTLANGRLVQEEIEALEELSKFQPIWVDLESPTLEEKRWIKQYYGLSIPEDAMDEDIEESARFYEEDNGELHIRSDFLIDDDEDPRSVRVAFILNQHNTELRSRGVLFSIHDEDVPVFRLLRMRARRAPGLIEDAKEVLLKLFDADAEYSADTLENIYDELEVAGKKVLEGNVSDELAGEVLAAIARQEDLNGRIRRNVMDTRRAVSFMMRSRMLNAEQFEEARQILRDIESLDNHTAFLFDKINFLMDATVGFININQNKTIKIFSVASVALLPPTLIASIYGMNFKLMPELDWSLGYPYALALMAASALVPMWYFRRRGWLK
;
A
#
# COMPACT_ATOMS: atom_id res chain seq x y z
N MET A 1 8.21 27.03 0.49
CA MET A 1 9.66 27.16 0.35
C MET A 1 10.03 26.98 -1.11
N LEU A 2 10.64 28.02 -1.66
CA LEU A 2 11.16 28.04 -3.03
C LEU A 2 12.63 27.58 -3.05
N ASN A 3 12.91 26.46 -3.71
CA ASN A 3 14.25 25.90 -3.88
C ASN A 3 14.68 26.04 -5.34
N ILE A 4 15.84 26.64 -5.60
CA ILE A 4 16.33 26.89 -6.96
C ILE A 4 17.59 26.08 -7.20
N PHE A 5 17.64 25.39 -8.35
CA PHE A 5 18.76 24.52 -8.70
C PHE A 5 19.41 24.90 -10.03
N THR A 6 20.70 25.17 -9.98
CA THR A 6 21.56 25.48 -11.12
C THR A 6 22.52 24.32 -11.41
N LEU A 7 23.13 24.33 -12.60
CA LEU A 7 24.22 23.42 -12.93
C LEU A 7 25.57 24.13 -12.77
N ALA A 8 26.41 23.60 -11.87
CA ALA A 8 27.78 24.04 -11.68
C ALA A 8 28.74 22.86 -11.84
N ASN A 9 29.61 22.89 -12.85
CA ASN A 9 30.56 21.82 -13.16
C ASN A 9 29.89 20.43 -13.31
N GLY A 10 28.73 20.39 -13.98
CA GLY A 10 27.94 19.18 -14.19
C GLY A 10 27.26 18.62 -12.94
N ARG A 11 27.18 19.40 -11.85
CA ARG A 11 26.49 19.04 -10.61
C ARG A 11 25.31 19.96 -10.37
N LEU A 12 24.25 19.40 -9.80
CA LEU A 12 23.11 20.18 -9.35
C LEU A 12 23.46 20.89 -8.04
N VAL A 13 23.36 22.22 -8.00
CA VAL A 13 23.63 23.04 -6.82
C VAL A 13 22.38 23.80 -6.44
N GLN A 14 22.03 23.75 -5.15
CA GLN A 14 20.94 24.54 -4.60
C GLN A 14 21.43 25.96 -4.34
N GLU A 15 20.70 26.94 -4.85
CA GLU A 15 20.90 28.36 -4.60
C GLU A 15 19.86 28.83 -3.58
N GLU A 16 20.31 29.55 -2.56
CA GLU A 16 19.42 30.20 -1.59
C GLU A 16 18.97 31.55 -2.14
N ILE A 17 17.67 31.84 -1.98
CA ILE A 17 17.06 33.09 -2.46
C ILE A 17 16.23 33.70 -1.34
N GLU A 18 16.55 34.94 -1.00
CA GLU A 18 15.84 35.70 0.04
C GLU A 18 14.88 36.75 -0.55
N ALA A 19 15.03 37.12 -1.82
CA ALA A 19 14.22 38.14 -2.48
C ALA A 19 14.02 37.89 -3.99
N LEU A 20 12.93 38.45 -4.54
CA LEU A 20 12.57 38.33 -5.96
C LEU A 20 13.70 38.75 -6.91
N GLU A 21 14.44 39.81 -6.57
CA GLU A 21 15.53 40.33 -7.38
C GLU A 21 16.66 39.31 -7.57
N GLU A 22 16.81 38.36 -6.66
CA GLU A 22 17.86 37.34 -6.73
C GLU A 22 17.57 36.26 -7.76
N LEU A 23 16.32 36.05 -8.16
CA LEU A 23 15.96 35.18 -9.29
C LEU A 23 16.67 35.60 -10.58
N SER A 24 16.98 36.89 -10.72
CA SER A 24 17.71 37.42 -11.88
C SER A 24 19.19 37.04 -11.94
N LYS A 25 19.76 36.59 -10.82
CA LYS A 25 21.19 36.25 -10.71
C LYS A 25 21.50 34.85 -11.24
N PHE A 26 20.48 33.99 -11.37
CA PHE A 26 20.65 32.57 -11.67
C PHE A 26 19.90 32.15 -12.93
N GLN A 27 20.44 31.13 -13.61
CA GLN A 27 19.75 30.43 -14.70
C GLN A 27 19.50 28.99 -14.24
N PRO A 28 18.40 28.75 -13.50
CA PRO A 28 18.13 27.41 -13.01
C PRO A 28 17.67 26.48 -14.11
N ILE A 29 17.92 25.20 -13.91
CA ILE A 29 17.31 24.13 -14.71
C ILE A 29 16.10 23.52 -14.00
N TRP A 30 15.99 23.71 -12.69
CA TRP A 30 14.91 23.18 -11.86
C TRP A 30 14.60 24.15 -10.73
N VAL A 31 13.31 24.43 -10.54
CA VAL A 31 12.74 25.22 -9.46
C VAL A 31 11.72 24.33 -8.75
N ASP A 32 11.95 24.07 -7.48
CA ASP A 32 11.08 23.24 -6.65
C ASP A 32 10.33 24.09 -5.64
N LEU A 33 9.01 23.96 -5.63
CA LEU A 33 8.08 24.69 -4.78
C LEU A 33 7.41 23.73 -3.80
N GLU A 34 7.92 23.70 -2.57
CA GLU A 34 7.36 22.93 -1.45
C GLU A 34 6.41 23.82 -0.65
N SER A 35 5.12 23.50 -0.61
CA SER A 35 4.05 24.29 0.04
C SER A 35 4.18 25.80 -0.25
N PRO A 36 4.22 26.25 -1.53
CA PRO A 36 4.57 27.62 -1.87
C PRO A 36 3.52 28.63 -1.40
N THR A 37 4.01 29.71 -0.78
CA THR A 37 3.20 30.84 -0.36
C THR A 37 2.62 31.59 -1.58
N LEU A 38 1.55 32.36 -1.36
CA LEU A 38 0.98 33.23 -2.41
C LEU A 38 1.99 34.24 -2.95
N GLU A 39 2.96 34.65 -2.13
CA GLU A 39 4.04 35.55 -2.52
C GLU A 39 5.03 34.84 -3.46
N GLU A 40 5.52 33.66 -3.10
CA GLU A 40 6.39 32.84 -3.95
C GLU A 40 5.71 32.52 -5.30
N LYS A 41 4.41 32.16 -5.30
CA LYS A 41 3.64 31.94 -6.54
C LYS A 41 3.60 33.20 -7.42
N ARG A 42 3.43 34.38 -6.81
CA ARG A 42 3.47 35.67 -7.53
C ARG A 42 4.86 35.96 -8.10
N TRP A 43 5.92 35.61 -7.38
CA TRP A 43 7.29 35.76 -7.87
C TRP A 43 7.54 34.93 -9.12
N ILE A 44 7.09 33.67 -9.14
CA ILE A 44 7.17 32.82 -10.32
C ILE A 44 6.43 33.43 -11.50
N LYS A 45 5.19 33.89 -11.28
CA LYS A 45 4.39 34.51 -12.33
C LYS A 45 5.01 35.79 -12.90
N GLN A 46 5.55 36.65 -12.03
CA GLN A 46 6.15 37.93 -12.45
C GLN A 46 7.48 37.73 -13.17
N TYR A 47 8.32 36.82 -12.68
CA TYR A 47 9.67 36.65 -13.20
C TYR A 47 9.73 35.67 -14.38
N TYR A 48 9.12 34.50 -14.25
CA TYR A 48 9.14 33.46 -15.27
C TYR A 48 8.01 33.57 -16.30
N GLY A 49 6.96 34.33 -15.98
CA GLY A 49 5.74 34.41 -16.80
C GLY A 49 4.88 33.15 -16.72
N LEU A 50 5.20 32.23 -15.81
CA LEU A 50 4.52 30.94 -15.63
C LEU A 50 3.39 31.07 -14.62
N SER A 51 2.20 30.58 -14.98
CA SER A 51 1.05 30.55 -14.08
C SER A 51 0.84 29.14 -13.55
N ILE A 52 0.99 28.95 -12.24
CA ILE A 52 0.69 27.68 -11.59
C ILE A 52 -0.84 27.56 -11.52
N PRO A 53 -1.46 26.50 -12.08
CA PRO A 53 -2.90 26.28 -11.99
C PRO A 53 -3.39 26.21 -10.54
N GLU A 54 -4.58 26.75 -10.25
CA GLU A 54 -5.14 26.70 -8.89
C GLU A 54 -5.46 25.26 -8.45
N ASP A 55 -5.85 24.42 -9.41
CA ASP A 55 -6.17 23.00 -9.25
C ASP A 55 -4.93 22.09 -9.33
N ALA A 56 -3.70 22.64 -9.33
CA ALA A 56 -2.49 21.85 -9.55
C ALA A 56 -2.36 20.69 -8.54
N MET A 57 -2.82 20.90 -7.30
CA MET A 57 -2.81 19.93 -6.20
C MET A 57 -4.15 19.20 -6.01
N ASP A 58 -5.14 19.43 -6.88
CA ASP A 58 -6.44 18.76 -6.74
C ASP A 58 -6.29 17.25 -6.98
N GLU A 59 -6.83 16.46 -6.05
CA GLU A 59 -6.82 14.99 -6.12
C GLU A 59 -7.86 14.48 -7.12
N ASP A 60 -9.02 15.15 -7.21
CA ASP A 60 -10.15 14.82 -8.09
C ASP A 60 -9.98 15.44 -9.49
N ILE A 61 -9.05 14.90 -10.26
CA ILE A 61 -8.83 15.30 -11.65
C ILE A 61 -8.98 14.13 -12.61
N GLU A 62 -9.54 14.40 -13.79
CA GLU A 62 -9.62 13.40 -14.86
C GLU A 62 -8.22 13.00 -15.35
N GLU A 63 -8.06 11.74 -15.76
CA GLU A 63 -6.77 11.21 -16.23
C GLU A 63 -6.20 11.99 -17.43
N SER A 64 -7.07 12.50 -18.31
CA SER A 64 -6.71 13.38 -19.43
C SER A 64 -6.19 14.75 -18.99
N ALA A 65 -6.58 15.22 -17.80
CA ALA A 65 -6.13 16.49 -17.22
C ALA A 65 -4.80 16.35 -16.45
N ARG A 66 -4.29 15.12 -16.28
CA ARG A 66 -2.98 14.88 -15.63
C ARG A 66 -1.79 15.13 -16.55
N PHE A 67 -1.96 14.96 -17.86
CA PHE A 67 -0.88 15.03 -18.83
C PHE A 67 -1.33 15.78 -20.08
N TYR A 68 -0.93 17.04 -20.22
CA TYR A 68 -1.33 17.86 -21.36
C TYR A 68 -0.26 18.89 -21.73
N GLU A 69 -0.37 19.40 -22.95
CA GLU A 69 0.40 20.54 -23.44
C GLU A 69 -0.57 21.70 -23.64
N GLU A 70 -0.26 22.87 -23.07
CA GLU A 70 -1.04 24.09 -23.29
C GLU A 70 -0.71 24.73 -24.64
N ASP A 71 -1.60 25.61 -25.13
CA ASP A 71 -1.39 26.35 -26.38
C ASP A 71 -0.12 27.22 -26.35
N ASN A 72 0.35 27.58 -25.16
CA ASN A 72 1.58 28.32 -24.93
C ASN A 72 2.85 27.42 -24.97
N GLY A 73 2.72 26.11 -25.20
CA GLY A 73 3.81 25.13 -25.23
C GLY A 73 4.34 24.67 -23.86
N GLU A 74 3.63 24.98 -22.78
CA GLU A 74 3.90 24.45 -21.44
C GLU A 74 3.38 23.02 -21.33
N LEU A 75 4.26 22.10 -20.94
CA LEU A 75 3.92 20.72 -20.64
C LEU A 75 3.56 20.60 -19.17
N HIS A 76 2.38 20.08 -18.88
CA HIS A 76 1.88 19.81 -17.54
C HIS A 76 1.85 18.31 -17.30
N ILE A 77 2.53 17.87 -16.24
CA ILE A 77 2.59 16.46 -15.82
C ILE A 77 2.25 16.41 -14.33
N ARG A 78 1.19 15.70 -13.98
CA ARG A 78 0.77 15.48 -12.59
C ARG A 78 0.98 14.01 -12.27
N SER A 79 1.88 13.72 -11.32
CA SER A 79 2.23 12.35 -10.92
C SER A 79 2.24 12.21 -9.41
N ASP A 80 1.83 11.05 -8.92
CA ASP A 80 1.87 10.73 -7.50
C ASP A 80 3.21 10.06 -7.16
N PHE A 81 3.81 10.41 -6.02
CA PHE A 81 5.04 9.82 -5.48
C PHE A 81 4.73 9.12 -4.15
N LEU A 82 5.32 7.95 -3.92
CA LEU A 82 5.12 7.21 -2.68
C LEU A 82 5.91 7.83 -1.52
N ILE A 83 5.26 7.92 -0.36
CA ILE A 83 5.91 8.09 0.94
C ILE A 83 5.61 6.83 1.74
N ASP A 84 6.63 5.99 1.90
CA ASP A 84 6.62 4.84 2.80
C ASP A 84 7.05 5.29 4.20
N ASP A 85 6.07 5.77 4.97
CA ASP A 85 6.20 6.07 6.40
C ASP A 85 5.61 4.91 7.19
N ASP A 86 6.32 4.43 8.21
CA ASP A 86 5.94 3.24 8.99
C ASP A 86 4.53 3.37 9.62
N GLU A 87 4.10 4.60 9.93
CA GLU A 87 2.80 4.88 10.55
C GLU A 87 1.68 5.22 9.55
N ASP A 88 1.99 5.97 8.50
CA ASP A 88 0.99 6.51 7.55
C ASP A 88 1.52 6.57 6.11
N PRO A 89 1.60 5.41 5.42
CA PRO A 89 2.04 5.36 4.04
C PRO A 89 1.01 6.04 3.13
N ARG A 90 1.47 7.00 2.33
CA ARG A 90 0.61 7.80 1.46
C ARG A 90 1.28 8.13 0.14
N SER A 91 0.47 8.60 -0.81
CA SER A 91 0.96 9.08 -2.09
C SER A 91 0.79 10.59 -2.13
N VAL A 92 1.85 11.31 -2.48
CA VAL A 92 1.86 12.76 -2.59
C VAL A 92 1.85 13.16 -4.06
N ARG A 93 0.89 14.00 -4.43
CA ARG A 93 0.81 14.56 -5.77
C ARG A 93 1.93 15.58 -5.96
N VAL A 94 2.64 15.46 -7.07
CA VAL A 94 3.54 16.49 -7.58
C VAL A 94 3.07 16.95 -8.95
N ALA A 95 2.92 18.26 -9.12
CA ALA A 95 2.69 18.88 -10.41
C ALA A 95 4.01 19.38 -10.99
N PHE A 96 4.28 19.01 -12.24
CA PHE A 96 5.41 19.46 -13.01
C PHE A 96 4.96 20.34 -14.16
N ILE A 97 5.66 21.45 -14.37
CA ILE A 97 5.45 22.35 -15.50
C ILE A 97 6.79 22.56 -16.20
N LEU A 98 6.84 22.31 -17.50
CA LEU A 98 8.04 22.47 -18.31
C LEU A 98 7.72 23.18 -19.62
N ASN A 99 8.26 24.38 -19.80
CA ASN A 99 8.21 25.10 -21.07
C ASN A 99 9.40 24.72 -21.94
N GLN A 100 9.16 24.22 -23.15
CA GLN A 100 10.24 23.93 -24.11
C GLN A 100 10.27 24.85 -25.33
N HIS A 101 9.10 25.35 -25.72
CA HIS A 101 8.89 25.94 -27.03
C HIS A 101 8.73 27.45 -26.98
N ASN A 102 8.13 27.99 -25.93
CA ASN A 102 7.87 29.41 -25.83
C ASN A 102 9.13 30.17 -25.43
N THR A 103 9.74 30.79 -26.43
CA THR A 103 11.00 31.54 -26.32
C THR A 103 10.83 32.92 -25.68
N GLU A 104 9.60 33.40 -25.52
CA GLU A 104 9.30 34.70 -24.92
C GLU A 104 9.29 34.63 -23.38
N LEU A 105 9.04 33.45 -22.81
CA LEU A 105 9.01 33.22 -21.38
C LEU A 105 10.38 32.85 -20.84
N ARG A 106 10.71 33.36 -19.64
CA ARG A 106 11.94 32.97 -18.94
C ARG A 106 11.88 31.56 -18.36
N SER A 107 10.70 30.94 -18.32
CA SER A 107 10.50 29.55 -17.90
C SER A 107 11.08 28.52 -18.88
N ARG A 108 11.50 28.94 -20.08
CA ARG A 108 11.99 28.03 -21.12
C ARG A 108 13.21 27.23 -20.65
N GLY A 109 13.10 25.90 -20.71
CA GLY A 109 14.15 24.98 -20.31
C GLY A 109 14.31 24.82 -18.80
N VAL A 110 13.38 25.37 -18.00
CA VAL A 110 13.34 25.23 -16.54
C VAL A 110 12.19 24.31 -16.16
N LEU A 111 12.48 23.27 -15.37
CA LEU A 111 11.44 22.43 -14.76
C LEU A 111 10.92 23.13 -13.50
N PHE A 112 9.60 23.20 -13.34
CA PHE A 112 8.96 23.61 -12.10
C PHE A 112 8.29 22.38 -11.47
N SER A 113 8.59 22.07 -10.21
CA SER A 113 7.85 21.09 -9.41
C SER A 113 7.08 21.80 -8.31
N ILE A 114 5.83 21.40 -8.09
CA ILE A 114 4.95 21.94 -7.06
C ILE A 114 4.38 20.77 -6.26
N HIS A 115 4.50 20.82 -4.95
CA HIS A 115 3.98 19.82 -4.02
C HIS A 115 3.78 20.42 -2.63
N ASP A 116 2.98 19.78 -1.80
CA ASP A 116 2.63 20.27 -0.46
C ASP A 116 3.44 19.61 0.67
N GLU A 117 4.24 18.58 0.37
CA GLU A 117 4.97 17.78 1.36
C GLU A 117 6.38 17.38 0.87
N ASP A 118 7.35 17.20 1.77
CA ASP A 118 8.70 16.71 1.42
C ASP A 118 8.65 15.28 0.85
N VAL A 119 9.06 15.12 -0.40
CA VAL A 119 9.07 13.84 -1.10
C VAL A 119 10.45 13.17 -0.98
N PRO A 120 10.57 11.96 -0.40
CA PRO A 120 11.87 11.28 -0.20
C PRO A 120 12.71 11.13 -1.47
N VAL A 121 12.04 10.84 -2.59
CA VAL A 121 12.66 10.71 -3.93
C VAL A 121 13.38 12.01 -4.35
N PHE A 122 12.82 13.17 -4.03
CA PHE A 122 13.41 14.48 -4.37
C PHE A 122 14.69 14.70 -3.58
N ARG A 123 14.67 14.41 -2.28
CA ARG A 123 15.83 14.49 -1.40
C ARG A 123 16.95 13.55 -1.86
N LEU A 124 16.59 12.32 -2.25
CA LEU A 124 17.52 11.34 -2.79
C LEU A 124 18.18 11.81 -4.09
N LEU A 125 17.39 12.33 -5.04
CA LEU A 125 17.91 12.87 -6.30
C LEU A 125 18.86 14.04 -6.07
N ARG A 126 18.48 15.01 -5.23
CA ARG A 126 19.33 16.16 -4.88
C ARG A 126 20.67 15.72 -4.31
N MET A 127 20.67 14.72 -3.43
CA MET A 127 21.90 14.16 -2.85
C MET A 127 22.77 13.46 -3.91
N ARG A 128 22.17 12.66 -4.80
CA ARG A 128 22.89 11.95 -5.88
C ARG A 128 23.49 12.95 -6.88
N ALA A 129 22.71 13.92 -7.35
CA ALA A 129 23.12 14.91 -8.35
C ALA A 129 24.20 15.90 -7.86
N ARG A 130 24.30 16.12 -6.54
CA ARG A 130 25.43 16.85 -5.94
C ARG A 130 26.75 16.05 -5.96
N ARG A 131 26.67 14.72 -5.95
CA ARG A 131 27.85 13.84 -5.83
C ARG A 131 28.33 13.30 -7.18
N ALA A 132 27.43 13.08 -8.13
CA ALA A 132 27.71 12.50 -9.44
C ALA A 132 27.68 13.59 -10.54
N PRO A 133 28.85 14.05 -11.04
CA PRO A 133 28.90 14.97 -12.17
C PRO A 133 28.35 14.31 -13.43
N GLY A 134 27.56 15.04 -14.21
CA GLY A 134 26.97 14.55 -15.46
C GLY A 134 25.76 13.63 -15.25
N LEU A 135 25.22 13.55 -14.03
CA LEU A 135 23.96 12.84 -13.77
C LEU A 135 22.73 13.61 -14.27
N ILE A 136 22.85 14.94 -14.34
CA ILE A 136 21.79 15.86 -14.78
C ILE A 136 22.44 16.92 -15.66
N GLU A 137 21.98 17.01 -16.90
CA GLU A 137 22.41 17.99 -17.91
C GLU A 137 21.31 18.98 -18.26
N ASP A 138 20.04 18.59 -18.15
CA ASP A 138 18.90 19.46 -18.44
C ASP A 138 17.67 19.15 -17.57
N ALA A 139 16.64 20.00 -17.71
CA ALA A 139 15.36 19.89 -16.99
C ALA A 139 14.61 18.56 -17.25
N LYS A 140 14.78 17.95 -18.43
CA LYS A 140 14.11 16.69 -18.77
C LYS A 140 14.76 15.52 -18.06
N GLU A 141 16.08 15.56 -17.91
CA GLU A 141 16.82 14.57 -17.15
C GLU A 141 16.48 14.64 -15.67
N VAL A 142 16.26 15.83 -15.09
CA VAL A 142 15.70 15.94 -13.72
C VAL A 142 14.41 15.13 -13.60
N LEU A 143 13.48 15.31 -14.55
CA LEU A 143 12.19 14.64 -14.53
C LEU A 143 12.33 13.12 -14.73
N LEU A 144 13.18 12.67 -15.66
CA LEU A 144 13.47 11.24 -15.86
C LEU A 144 14.10 10.62 -14.61
N LYS A 145 15.08 11.27 -13.99
CA LYS A 145 15.74 10.78 -12.78
C LYS A 145 14.81 10.76 -11.55
N LEU A 146 13.81 11.64 -11.49
CA LEU A 146 12.76 11.57 -10.47
C LEU A 146 11.89 10.32 -10.67
N PHE A 147 11.47 10.04 -11.90
CA PHE A 147 10.66 8.84 -12.20
C PHE A 147 11.43 7.54 -12.07
N ASP A 148 12.71 7.53 -12.44
CA ASP A 148 13.63 6.42 -12.21
C ASP A 148 13.77 6.12 -10.71
N ALA A 149 14.05 7.17 -9.91
CA ALA A 149 14.16 7.03 -8.47
C ALA A 149 12.84 6.67 -7.77
N ASP A 150 11.69 7.06 -8.30
CA ASP A 150 10.36 6.65 -7.82
C ASP A 150 10.09 5.17 -8.09
N ALA A 151 10.51 4.65 -9.25
CA ALA A 151 10.45 3.22 -9.55
C ALA A 151 11.41 2.42 -8.65
N GLU A 152 12.65 2.89 -8.43
CA GLU A 152 13.59 2.27 -7.48
C GLU A 152 13.01 2.26 -6.05
N TYR A 153 12.46 3.38 -5.59
CA TYR A 153 11.87 3.49 -4.25
C TYR A 153 10.67 2.56 -4.08
N SER A 154 9.85 2.42 -5.12
CA SER A 154 8.76 1.44 -5.16
C SER A 154 9.27 0.00 -5.11
N ALA A 155 10.38 -0.32 -5.79
CA ALA A 155 11.00 -1.64 -5.76
C ALA A 155 11.48 -2.00 -4.34
N ASP A 156 12.19 -1.08 -3.69
CA ASP A 156 12.68 -1.27 -2.31
C ASP A 156 11.50 -1.51 -1.35
N THR A 157 10.41 -0.76 -1.52
CA THR A 157 9.20 -0.93 -0.69
C THR A 157 8.51 -2.28 -0.92
N LEU A 158 8.50 -2.79 -2.16
CA LEU A 158 7.95 -4.12 -2.47
C LEU A 158 8.74 -5.25 -1.82
N GLU A 159 10.07 -5.13 -1.74
CA GLU A 159 10.90 -6.10 -1.02
C GLU A 159 10.58 -6.10 0.48
N ASN A 160 10.37 -4.92 1.10
CA ASN A 160 9.92 -4.83 2.49
C ASN A 160 8.55 -5.51 2.70
N ILE A 161 7.60 -5.31 1.77
CA ILE A 161 6.31 -6.02 1.81
C ILE A 161 6.52 -7.54 1.76
N TYR A 162 7.40 -8.02 0.88
CA TYR A 162 7.69 -9.44 0.76
C TYR A 162 8.16 -10.05 2.08
N ASP A 163 9.10 -9.37 2.76
CA ASP A 163 9.68 -9.76 4.03
C ASP A 163 8.64 -9.79 5.15
N GLU A 164 7.80 -8.74 5.26
CA GLU A 164 6.70 -8.68 6.23
C GLU A 164 5.67 -9.80 6.01
N LEU A 165 5.34 -10.10 4.75
CA LEU A 165 4.48 -11.24 4.42
C LEU A 165 5.14 -12.59 4.74
N GLU A 166 6.47 -12.71 4.68
CA GLU A 166 7.17 -13.92 5.12
C GLU A 166 7.06 -14.11 6.64
N VAL A 167 7.20 -13.02 7.41
CA VAL A 167 7.00 -13.03 8.86
C VAL A 167 5.56 -13.44 9.22
N ALA A 168 4.57 -12.85 8.56
CA ALA A 168 3.16 -13.23 8.72
C ALA A 168 2.92 -14.70 8.34
N GLY A 169 3.50 -15.15 7.22
CA GLY A 169 3.38 -16.52 6.74
C GLY A 169 3.92 -17.56 7.72
N LYS A 170 5.08 -17.30 8.34
CA LYS A 170 5.64 -18.19 9.38
C LYS A 170 4.67 -18.36 10.56
N LYS A 171 4.11 -17.26 11.07
CA LYS A 171 3.14 -17.28 12.18
C LYS A 171 1.91 -18.13 11.87
N VAL A 172 1.41 -18.08 10.63
CA VAL A 172 0.22 -18.84 10.21
C VAL A 172 0.55 -20.33 10.00
N LEU A 173 1.70 -20.63 9.40
CA LEU A 173 2.06 -22.00 9.00
C LEU A 173 2.61 -22.86 10.15
N GLU A 174 2.95 -22.28 11.30
CA GLU A 174 3.40 -23.01 12.50
C GLU A 174 2.28 -23.86 13.17
N GLY A 175 1.03 -23.72 12.73
CA GLY A 175 -0.06 -24.67 13.01
C GLY A 175 -0.77 -24.52 14.37
N ASN A 176 -0.24 -23.70 15.28
CA ASN A 176 -0.89 -23.34 16.55
C ASN A 176 -1.33 -21.86 16.54
N VAL A 177 -2.16 -21.51 15.56
CA VAL A 177 -2.67 -20.14 15.43
C VAL A 177 -3.82 -19.94 16.42
N SER A 178 -3.65 -19.04 17.39
CA SER A 178 -4.77 -18.60 18.24
C SER A 178 -5.62 -17.57 17.49
N ASP A 179 -6.87 -17.35 17.93
CA ASP A 179 -7.75 -16.36 17.29
C ASP A 179 -7.17 -14.93 17.42
N GLU A 180 -6.44 -14.64 18.51
CA GLU A 180 -5.73 -13.37 18.71
C GLU A 180 -4.57 -13.21 17.72
N LEU A 181 -3.72 -14.23 17.58
CA LEU A 181 -2.62 -14.24 16.61
C LEU A 181 -3.14 -14.14 15.17
N ALA A 182 -4.26 -14.81 14.86
CA ALA A 182 -4.90 -14.72 13.56
C ALA A 182 -5.36 -13.28 13.28
N GLY A 183 -5.92 -12.58 14.27
CA GLY A 183 -6.28 -11.17 14.16
C GLY A 183 -5.08 -10.27 13.88
N GLU A 184 -3.98 -10.45 14.61
CA GLU A 184 -2.73 -9.71 14.39
C GLU A 184 -2.17 -9.94 12.97
N VAL A 185 -2.16 -11.19 12.51
CA VAL A 185 -1.67 -11.52 11.17
C VAL A 185 -2.58 -10.93 10.10
N LEU A 186 -3.90 -11.02 10.24
CA LEU A 186 -4.83 -10.40 9.28
C LEU A 186 -4.63 -8.88 9.21
N ALA A 187 -4.41 -8.22 10.34
CA ALA A 187 -4.13 -6.79 10.37
C ALA A 187 -2.79 -6.46 9.68
N ALA A 188 -1.76 -7.29 9.87
CA ALA A 188 -0.49 -7.13 9.16
C ALA A 188 -0.64 -7.33 7.65
N ILE A 189 -1.33 -8.38 7.21
CA ILE A 189 -1.61 -8.66 5.79
C ILE A 189 -2.39 -7.50 5.17
N ALA A 190 -3.38 -6.95 5.86
CA ALA A 190 -4.18 -5.82 5.37
C ALA A 190 -3.34 -4.56 5.15
N ARG A 191 -2.38 -4.26 6.04
CA ARG A 191 -1.44 -3.14 5.84
C ARG A 191 -0.58 -3.35 4.59
N GLN A 192 -0.07 -4.57 4.40
CA GLN A 192 0.74 -4.92 3.24
C GLN A 192 -0.06 -4.90 1.93
N GLU A 193 -1.35 -5.24 1.98
CA GLU A 193 -2.26 -5.14 0.83
C GLU A 193 -2.49 -3.70 0.39
N ASP A 194 -2.75 -2.79 1.34
CA ASP A 194 -2.92 -1.36 1.04
C ASP A 194 -1.64 -0.76 0.44
N LEU A 195 -0.48 -1.05 1.04
CA LEU A 195 0.82 -0.55 0.55
C LEU A 195 1.14 -1.08 -0.86
N ASN A 196 0.95 -2.38 -1.12
CA ASN A 196 1.13 -2.97 -2.46
C ASN A 196 0.17 -2.33 -3.48
N GLY A 197 -1.08 -2.04 -3.08
CA GLY A 197 -2.05 -1.32 -3.91
C GLY A 197 -1.64 0.11 -4.24
N ARG A 198 -1.05 0.84 -3.29
CA ARG A 198 -0.51 2.19 -3.50
C ARG A 198 0.66 2.18 -4.47
N ILE A 199 1.62 1.28 -4.29
CA ILE A 199 2.76 1.11 -5.19
C ILE A 199 2.26 0.84 -6.62
N ARG A 200 1.31 -0.08 -6.78
CA ARG A 200 0.74 -0.38 -8.09
C ARG A 200 0.09 0.86 -8.75
N ARG A 201 -0.60 1.71 -7.99
CA ARG A 201 -1.16 2.96 -8.51
C ARG A 201 -0.08 3.97 -8.91
N ASN A 202 0.92 4.19 -8.05
CA ASN A 202 2.04 5.09 -8.31
C ASN A 202 2.84 4.66 -9.56
N VAL A 203 3.21 3.38 -9.65
CA VAL A 203 3.92 2.81 -10.81
C VAL A 203 3.13 2.98 -12.11
N MET A 204 1.81 2.80 -12.07
CA MET A 204 0.93 3.05 -13.23
C MET A 204 0.95 4.52 -13.67
N ASP A 205 0.98 5.45 -12.72
CA ASP A 205 1.02 6.89 -12.98
C ASP A 205 2.39 7.33 -13.51
N THR A 206 3.48 6.85 -12.93
CA THR A 206 4.84 7.05 -13.43
C THR A 206 4.99 6.50 -14.86
N ARG A 207 4.41 5.33 -15.16
CA ARG A 207 4.36 4.76 -16.52
C ARG A 207 3.67 5.70 -17.50
N ARG A 208 2.55 6.31 -17.10
CA ARG A 208 1.78 7.25 -17.93
C ARG A 208 2.58 8.53 -18.18
N ALA A 209 3.23 9.07 -17.15
CA ALA A 209 4.06 10.26 -17.24
C ALA A 209 5.24 10.07 -18.20
N VAL A 210 6.01 8.99 -18.03
CA VAL A 210 7.13 8.64 -18.92
C VAL A 210 6.65 8.40 -20.34
N SER A 211 5.53 7.69 -20.51
CA SER A 211 4.93 7.47 -21.83
C SER A 211 4.47 8.77 -22.50
N PHE A 212 3.96 9.73 -21.73
CA PHE A 212 3.61 11.06 -22.23
C PHE A 212 4.84 11.82 -22.71
N MET A 213 5.94 11.82 -21.92
CA MET A 213 7.22 12.43 -22.32
C MET A 213 7.77 11.83 -23.63
N MET A 214 7.62 10.51 -23.82
CA MET A 214 8.01 9.86 -25.07
C MET A 214 7.13 10.29 -26.25
N ARG A 215 5.81 10.42 -26.05
CA ARG A 215 4.85 10.81 -27.10
C ARG A 215 4.96 12.28 -27.49
N SER A 216 5.27 13.17 -26.55
CA SER A 216 5.46 14.62 -26.81
C SER A 216 6.74 14.92 -27.58
N ARG A 217 7.61 13.92 -27.81
CA ARG A 217 8.88 14.05 -28.56
C ARG A 217 9.84 15.09 -27.97
N MET A 218 9.74 15.33 -26.67
CA MET A 218 10.63 16.23 -25.93
C MET A 218 12.02 15.65 -25.65
N LEU A 219 12.15 14.32 -25.70
CA LEU A 219 13.37 13.58 -25.32
C LEU A 219 14.34 13.47 -26.50
N ASN A 220 15.64 13.58 -26.19
CA ASN A 220 16.70 13.23 -27.13
C ASN A 220 16.89 11.69 -27.20
N ALA A 221 17.80 11.19 -28.04
CA ALA A 221 17.98 9.75 -28.25
C ALA A 221 18.41 8.98 -26.99
N GLU A 222 19.25 9.59 -26.14
CA GLU A 222 19.74 8.99 -24.90
C GLU A 222 18.63 8.97 -23.84
N GLN A 223 17.99 10.12 -23.62
CA GLN A 223 16.82 10.28 -22.75
C GLN A 223 15.66 9.35 -23.14
N PHE A 224 15.50 9.06 -24.44
CA PHE A 224 14.48 8.13 -24.93
C PHE A 224 14.83 6.65 -24.67
N GLU A 225 16.11 6.28 -24.61
CA GLU A 225 16.50 4.94 -24.15
C GLU A 225 16.36 4.81 -22.64
N GLU A 226 16.70 5.84 -21.88
CA GLU A 226 16.49 5.90 -20.42
C GLU A 226 14.99 5.76 -20.08
N ALA A 227 14.12 6.53 -20.73
CA ALA A 227 12.68 6.37 -20.60
C ALA A 227 12.20 4.93 -20.88
N ARG A 228 12.82 4.24 -21.86
CA ARG A 228 12.53 2.82 -22.13
C ARG A 228 13.06 1.87 -21.05
N GLN A 229 14.16 2.20 -20.38
CA GLN A 229 14.65 1.45 -19.22
C GLN A 229 13.64 1.56 -18.07
N ILE A 230 13.26 2.79 -17.71
CA ILE A 230 12.26 3.05 -16.65
C ILE A 230 10.95 2.28 -16.93
N LEU A 231 10.45 2.29 -18.17
CA LEU A 231 9.23 1.54 -18.51
C LEU A 231 9.38 0.01 -18.38
N ARG A 232 10.57 -0.55 -18.65
CA ARG A 232 10.85 -1.98 -18.45
C ARG A 232 10.94 -2.33 -16.98
N ASP A 233 11.54 -1.46 -16.17
CA ASP A 233 11.65 -1.67 -14.73
C ASP A 233 10.26 -1.61 -14.09
N ILE A 234 9.43 -0.66 -14.50
CA ILE A 234 8.00 -0.58 -14.13
C ILE A 234 7.24 -1.86 -14.52
N GLU A 235 7.47 -2.43 -15.69
CA GLU A 235 6.83 -3.71 -16.08
C GLU A 235 7.23 -4.87 -15.15
N SER A 236 8.48 -4.87 -14.67
CA SER A 236 8.92 -5.84 -13.64
C SER A 236 8.17 -5.62 -12.32
N LEU A 237 8.02 -4.38 -11.87
CA LEU A 237 7.27 -4.03 -10.66
C LEU A 237 5.79 -4.42 -10.76
N ASP A 238 5.16 -4.23 -11.92
CA ASP A 238 3.78 -4.66 -12.18
C ASP A 238 3.60 -6.17 -11.94
N ASN A 239 4.55 -6.99 -12.42
CA ASN A 239 4.52 -8.43 -12.18
C ASN A 239 4.77 -8.78 -10.71
N HIS A 240 5.66 -8.05 -10.03
CA HIS A 240 5.95 -8.27 -8.61
C HIS A 240 4.74 -7.92 -7.72
N THR A 241 4.06 -6.79 -7.97
CA THR A 241 2.85 -6.41 -7.23
C THR A 241 1.73 -7.46 -7.39
N ALA A 242 1.57 -8.03 -8.59
CA ALA A 242 0.61 -9.10 -8.84
C ALA A 242 0.95 -10.38 -8.05
N PHE A 243 2.22 -10.77 -8.04
CA PHE A 243 2.69 -11.90 -7.25
C PHE A 243 2.45 -11.69 -5.73
N LEU A 244 2.68 -10.47 -5.23
CA LEU A 244 2.41 -10.16 -3.82
C LEU A 244 0.92 -10.21 -3.49
N PHE A 245 0.03 -9.78 -4.39
CA PHE A 245 -1.42 -9.95 -4.21
C PHE A 245 -1.81 -11.43 -4.09
N ASP A 246 -1.23 -12.32 -4.89
CA ASP A 246 -1.47 -13.76 -4.77
C ASP A 246 -0.97 -14.32 -3.42
N LYS A 247 0.20 -13.87 -2.95
CA LYS A 247 0.75 -14.24 -1.63
C LYS A 247 -0.15 -13.73 -0.50
N ILE A 248 -0.63 -12.49 -0.58
CA ILE A 248 -1.57 -11.87 0.37
C ILE A 248 -2.85 -12.69 0.45
N ASN A 249 -3.47 -13.01 -0.69
CA ASN A 249 -4.70 -13.80 -0.74
C ASN A 249 -4.50 -15.20 -0.15
N PHE A 250 -3.39 -15.87 -0.50
CA PHE A 250 -3.05 -17.17 0.06
C PHE A 250 -2.92 -17.12 1.59
N LEU A 251 -2.23 -16.12 2.14
CA LEU A 251 -2.04 -15.98 3.58
C LEU A 251 -3.34 -15.61 4.31
N MET A 252 -4.17 -14.75 3.71
CA MET A 252 -5.48 -14.41 4.23
C MET A 252 -6.39 -15.66 4.31
N ASP A 253 -6.47 -16.43 3.22
CA ASP A 253 -7.24 -17.67 3.16
C ASP A 253 -6.73 -18.73 4.15
N ALA A 254 -5.41 -18.89 4.26
CA ALA A 254 -4.81 -19.80 5.23
C ALA A 254 -5.17 -19.39 6.67
N THR A 255 -5.08 -18.10 6.99
CA THR A 255 -5.39 -17.58 8.32
C THR A 255 -6.87 -17.80 8.67
N VAL A 256 -7.78 -17.50 7.75
CA VAL A 256 -9.23 -17.79 7.91
C VAL A 256 -9.46 -19.31 8.03
N GLY A 257 -8.72 -20.12 7.29
CA GLY A 257 -8.74 -21.58 7.41
C GLY A 257 -8.42 -22.06 8.82
N PHE A 258 -7.38 -21.51 9.45
CA PHE A 258 -7.03 -21.83 10.85
C PHE A 258 -8.09 -21.38 11.86
N ILE A 259 -8.66 -20.18 11.69
CA ILE A 259 -9.79 -19.71 12.52
C ILE A 259 -10.95 -20.72 12.43
N ASN A 260 -11.30 -21.17 11.22
CA ASN A 260 -12.35 -22.16 11.02
C ASN A 260 -12.02 -23.51 11.67
N ILE A 261 -10.76 -23.95 11.66
CA ILE A 261 -10.32 -25.17 12.34
C ILE A 261 -10.51 -25.02 13.86
N ASN A 262 -10.10 -23.90 14.45
CA ASN A 262 -10.27 -23.61 15.88
C ASN A 262 -11.76 -23.58 16.26
N GLN A 263 -12.57 -22.89 15.47
CA GLN A 263 -14.02 -22.80 15.70
C GLN A 263 -14.66 -24.20 15.65
N ASN A 264 -14.31 -25.03 14.67
CA ASN A 264 -14.78 -26.40 14.57
C ASN A 264 -14.37 -27.26 15.77
N LYS A 265 -13.16 -27.08 16.30
CA LYS A 265 -12.69 -27.76 17.51
C LYS A 265 -13.56 -27.38 18.72
N THR A 266 -13.87 -26.09 18.89
CA THR A 266 -14.75 -25.60 19.97
C THR A 266 -16.16 -26.15 19.85
N ILE A 267 -16.77 -26.11 18.66
CA ILE A 267 -18.12 -26.67 18.40
C ILE A 267 -18.15 -28.16 18.72
N LYS A 268 -17.11 -28.90 18.35
CA LYS A 268 -16.99 -30.33 18.61
C LYS A 268 -16.99 -30.63 20.11
N ILE A 269 -16.29 -29.83 20.93
CA ILE A 269 -16.27 -29.97 22.39
C ILE A 269 -17.68 -29.80 22.97
N PHE A 270 -18.38 -28.70 22.63
CA PHE A 270 -19.74 -28.45 23.12
C PHE A 270 -20.74 -29.51 22.65
N SER A 271 -20.60 -29.98 21.41
CA SER A 271 -21.45 -31.03 20.86
C SER A 271 -21.28 -32.34 21.63
N VAL A 272 -20.03 -32.74 21.92
CA VAL A 272 -19.75 -33.95 22.71
C VAL A 272 -20.23 -33.81 24.15
N ALA A 273 -20.03 -32.65 24.78
CA ALA A 273 -20.54 -32.38 26.13
C ALA A 273 -22.08 -32.45 26.17
N SER A 274 -22.76 -31.90 25.17
CA SER A 274 -24.22 -31.92 25.06
C SER A 274 -24.74 -33.36 24.93
N VAL A 275 -24.15 -34.17 24.05
CA VAL A 275 -24.56 -35.58 23.88
C VAL A 275 -24.28 -36.40 25.15
N ALA A 276 -23.24 -36.06 25.92
CA ALA A 276 -22.94 -36.73 27.18
C ALA A 276 -23.90 -36.35 28.33
N LEU A 277 -24.43 -35.12 28.35
CA LEU A 277 -25.21 -34.59 29.48
C LEU A 277 -26.73 -34.52 29.24
N LEU A 278 -27.18 -34.29 27.99
CA LEU A 278 -28.60 -34.13 27.69
C LEU A 278 -29.44 -35.40 27.92
N PRO A 279 -29.02 -36.61 27.48
CA PRO A 279 -29.81 -37.82 27.72
C PRO A 279 -29.97 -38.17 29.21
N PRO A 280 -28.91 -38.16 30.06
CA PRO A 280 -29.09 -38.32 31.50
C PRO A 280 -30.02 -37.28 32.12
N THR A 281 -29.92 -36.02 31.68
CA THR A 281 -30.79 -34.94 32.17
C THR A 281 -32.26 -35.18 31.79
N LEU A 282 -32.52 -35.66 30.57
CA LEU A 282 -33.87 -36.01 30.12
C LEU A 282 -34.43 -37.18 30.96
N ILE A 283 -33.62 -38.21 31.22
CA ILE A 283 -34.01 -39.34 32.08
C ILE A 283 -34.34 -38.83 33.47
N ALA A 284 -33.45 -38.05 34.10
CA ALA A 284 -33.70 -37.47 35.42
C ALA A 284 -34.97 -36.59 35.43
N SER A 285 -35.20 -35.81 34.37
CA SER A 285 -36.39 -34.98 34.23
C SER A 285 -37.67 -35.82 34.13
N ILE A 286 -37.67 -36.92 33.35
CA ILE A 286 -38.81 -37.83 33.21
C ILE A 286 -39.16 -38.46 34.55
N TYR A 287 -38.17 -39.01 35.26
CA TYR A 287 -38.38 -39.61 36.58
C TYR A 287 -38.61 -38.58 37.70
N GLY A 288 -38.44 -37.28 37.42
CA GLY A 288 -38.81 -36.17 38.30
C GLY A 288 -40.22 -35.60 38.06
N MET A 289 -40.97 -36.15 37.11
CA MET A 289 -42.33 -35.68 36.82
C MET A 289 -43.34 -36.17 37.88
N ASN A 290 -44.35 -35.34 38.18
CA ASN A 290 -45.36 -35.64 39.21
C ASN A 290 -46.61 -36.34 38.63
N PHE A 291 -46.45 -37.46 37.91
CA PHE A 291 -47.58 -38.20 37.33
C PHE A 291 -48.11 -39.28 38.29
N LYS A 292 -49.43 -39.51 38.26
CA LYS A 292 -50.08 -40.50 39.13
C LYS A 292 -49.80 -41.96 38.75
N LEU A 293 -49.50 -42.21 37.47
CA LEU A 293 -49.27 -43.56 36.93
C LEU A 293 -47.86 -43.63 36.35
N MET A 294 -46.88 -44.04 37.16
CA MET A 294 -45.49 -44.25 36.77
C MET A 294 -45.07 -45.63 37.32
N PRO A 295 -45.35 -46.72 36.58
CA PRO A 295 -45.23 -48.09 37.10
C PRO A 295 -43.80 -48.46 37.54
N GLU A 296 -42.79 -47.74 37.06
CA GLU A 296 -41.38 -47.95 37.39
C GLU A 296 -41.00 -47.46 38.80
N LEU A 297 -41.80 -46.59 39.44
CA LEU A 297 -41.53 -46.05 40.79
C LEU A 297 -41.77 -47.07 41.90
N ASP A 298 -42.77 -47.95 41.74
CA ASP A 298 -43.09 -49.00 42.71
C ASP A 298 -42.14 -50.21 42.60
N TRP A 299 -41.25 -50.20 41.61
CA TRP A 299 -40.25 -51.24 41.42
C TRP A 299 -39.07 -51.04 42.38
N SER A 300 -38.77 -52.06 43.19
CA SER A 300 -37.68 -52.06 44.19
C SER A 300 -36.29 -51.78 43.61
N LEU A 301 -36.08 -52.01 42.31
CA LEU A 301 -34.83 -51.70 41.59
C LEU A 301 -34.95 -50.48 40.66
N GLY A 302 -36.06 -49.74 40.68
CA GLY A 302 -36.31 -48.61 39.77
C GLY A 302 -35.29 -47.47 39.90
N TYR A 303 -34.90 -47.11 41.13
CA TYR A 303 -33.88 -46.08 41.37
C TYR A 303 -32.48 -46.48 40.88
N PRO A 304 -31.94 -47.67 41.25
CA PRO A 304 -30.71 -48.20 40.66
C PRO A 304 -30.77 -48.33 39.14
N TYR A 305 -31.92 -48.73 38.59
CA TYR A 305 -32.13 -48.85 37.14
C TYR A 305 -32.04 -47.50 36.44
N ALA A 306 -32.69 -46.46 36.96
CA ALA A 306 -32.61 -45.11 36.41
C ALA A 306 -31.17 -44.55 36.44
N LEU A 307 -30.42 -44.78 37.53
CA LEU A 307 -29.00 -44.42 37.62
C LEU A 307 -28.15 -45.17 36.60
N ALA A 308 -28.37 -46.47 36.43
CA ALA A 308 -27.67 -47.28 35.42
C ALA A 308 -28.00 -46.80 34.00
N LEU A 309 -29.26 -46.46 33.72
CA LEU A 309 -29.72 -45.93 32.44
C LEU A 309 -29.09 -44.56 32.15
N MET A 310 -29.03 -43.66 33.13
CA MET A 310 -28.32 -42.39 33.03
C MET A 310 -26.84 -42.59 32.73
N ALA A 311 -26.15 -43.43 33.50
CA ALA A 311 -24.74 -43.73 33.29
C ALA A 311 -24.49 -44.35 31.90
N ALA A 312 -25.30 -45.33 31.48
CA ALA A 312 -25.20 -45.95 30.17
C ALA A 312 -25.43 -44.95 29.04
N SER A 313 -26.43 -44.06 29.18
CA SER A 313 -26.75 -43.05 28.16
C SER A 313 -25.64 -42.01 27.96
N ALA A 314 -24.82 -41.73 28.97
CA ALA A 314 -23.62 -40.89 28.82
C ALA A 314 -22.41 -41.69 28.27
N LEU A 315 -22.18 -42.89 28.80
CA LEU A 315 -20.99 -43.69 28.49
C LEU A 315 -21.00 -44.27 27.08
N VAL A 316 -22.15 -44.69 26.56
CA VAL A 316 -22.26 -45.30 25.22
C VAL A 316 -21.89 -44.32 24.09
N PRO A 317 -22.45 -43.10 24.02
CA PRO A 317 -22.01 -42.09 23.05
C PRO A 317 -20.56 -41.67 23.24
N MET A 318 -20.09 -41.54 24.48
CA MET A 318 -18.69 -41.18 24.77
C MET A 318 -17.72 -42.24 24.26
N TRP A 319 -18.03 -43.52 24.46
CA TRP A 319 -17.24 -44.62 23.90
C TRP A 319 -17.23 -44.59 22.36
N TYR A 320 -18.38 -44.34 21.74
CA TYR A 320 -18.50 -44.19 20.29
C TYR A 320 -17.64 -43.04 19.74
N PHE A 321 -17.71 -41.85 20.34
CA PHE A 321 -16.91 -40.69 19.93
C PHE A 321 -15.41 -40.92 20.15
N ARG A 322 -15.03 -41.59 21.24
CA ARG A 322 -13.63 -41.94 21.51
C ARG A 322 -13.08 -42.88 20.43
N ARG A 323 -13.87 -43.88 20.01
CA ARG A 323 -13.49 -44.83 18.94
C ARG A 323 -13.37 -44.15 17.57
N ARG A 324 -14.18 -43.13 17.30
CA ARG A 324 -14.14 -42.32 16.07
C ARG A 324 -13.01 -41.28 16.05
N GLY A 325 -12.22 -41.16 17.12
CA GLY A 325 -11.15 -40.17 17.22
C GLY A 325 -11.65 -38.74 17.45
N TRP A 326 -12.89 -38.58 17.94
CA TRP A 326 -13.46 -37.24 18.17
C TRP A 326 -12.95 -36.59 19.45
N LEU A 327 -12.41 -37.39 20.36
CA LEU A 327 -11.92 -37.04 21.69
C LEU A 327 -10.38 -37.12 21.82
N LYS A 328 -9.65 -37.07 20.70
CA LYS A 328 -8.18 -36.99 20.70
C LYS A 328 -7.71 -35.55 20.77
#